data_AF-A0A9N9AVN9-F1
#
_entry.id   AF-A0A9N9AVN9-F1
#
_cell.length_a   1.000
_cell.length_b   1.000
_cell.length_c   1.000
_cell.angle_alpha   90.00
_cell.angle_beta   90.00
_cell.angle_gamma   90.00
#
_symmetry.space_group_name_H-M   'P 1'
#
loop_
_entity.id
_entity.type
_entity.pdbx_description
1 polymer ?
#
loop_
_entity_poly.entity_id
_entity_poly.type
_entity_poly.pdbx_seq_one_letter_code
_entity_poly.pdbx_strand_id
1 'polypeptide(L)'
;MPKPSKHKLHLKKVQDLLARKRKLNQCQESVNETMNNMNNSNKQELKIMHNTTSDVSNVANSNPPSIYNMITNTLKDMPENDLKLVSHFLHTIKYSYGKNKDRIISPYLQKKAFNYISNSLYKPGNSHELLNNQNKQLKKSIKKLQKSKDCMTHKVRAVAKRRSELKDNDLRTIIRNLIKQNKKEYNTDFVKLTIQVSQIGQISFNTAAESIKTVFNFLTGNNTES
;
A
#
# COMPACT_ATOMS: atom_id res chain seq x y z
N MET A 1 29.13 33.33 22.30
CA MET A 1 27.67 33.10 22.46
C MET A 1 27.30 33.23 23.93
N PRO A 2 26.33 34.08 24.30
CA PRO A 2 25.95 34.25 25.70
C PRO A 2 25.29 32.97 26.26
N LYS A 3 25.68 32.59 27.48
CA LYS A 3 25.12 31.41 28.16
C LYS A 3 23.64 31.67 28.47
N PRO A 4 22.73 30.72 28.16
CA PRO A 4 21.31 30.90 28.44
C PRO A 4 21.05 31.03 29.95
N SER A 5 20.22 32.00 30.32
CA SER A 5 19.78 32.23 31.70
C SER A 5 19.19 30.95 32.32
N LYS A 6 19.45 30.73 33.62
CA LYS A 6 18.92 29.59 34.40
C LYS A 6 17.40 29.46 34.27
N HIS A 7 16.69 30.59 34.19
CA HIS A 7 15.24 30.63 33.99
C HIS A 7 14.80 30.07 32.63
N LYS A 8 15.54 30.39 31.57
CA LYS A 8 15.26 29.90 30.21
C LYS A 8 15.48 28.39 30.10
N LEU A 9 16.48 27.87 30.83
CA LEU A 9 16.75 26.44 30.95
C LEU A 9 15.64 25.70 31.71
N HIS A 10 15.12 26.29 32.79
CA HIS A 10 14.03 25.72 33.57
C HIS A 10 12.72 25.68 32.78
N LEU A 11 12.40 26.76 32.06
CA LEU A 11 11.21 26.84 31.21
C LEU A 11 11.23 25.77 30.09
N LYS A 12 12.39 25.55 29.47
CA LYS A 12 12.57 24.51 28.45
C LYS A 12 12.35 23.10 29.02
N LYS A 13 12.88 22.80 30.21
CA LYS A 13 12.65 21.52 30.89
C LYS A 13 11.16 21.27 31.20
N VAL A 14 10.44 22.30 31.62
CA VAL A 14 8.99 22.21 31.88
C VAL A 14 8.20 21.94 30.60
N GLN A 15 8.56 22.60 29.49
CA GLN A 15 7.94 22.36 28.19
C GLN A 15 8.20 20.94 27.67
N ASP A 16 9.43 20.44 27.83
CA ASP A 16 9.80 19.06 27.44
C ASP A 16 9.04 18.01 28.27
N LEU A 17 8.85 18.25 29.58
CA LEU A 17 8.06 17.39 30.45
C LEU A 17 6.58 17.36 30.05
N LEU A 18 6.00 18.52 29.73
CA LEU A 18 4.62 18.61 29.25
C LEU A 18 4.45 17.88 27.90
N ALA A 19 5.41 18.04 26.98
CA ALA A 19 5.40 17.34 25.70
C ALA A 19 5.51 15.81 25.89
N ARG A 20 6.34 15.34 26.82
CA ARG A 20 6.43 13.91 27.18
C ARG A 20 5.12 13.39 27.77
N LYS A 21 4.50 14.13 28.69
CA LYS A 21 3.22 13.75 29.30
C LYS A 21 2.10 13.61 28.26
N ARG A 22 2.02 14.51 27.28
CA ARG A 22 1.07 14.43 26.16
C ARG A 22 1.27 13.17 25.30
N LYS A 23 2.53 12.86 24.96
CA LYS A 23 2.85 11.64 24.19
C LYS A 23 2.49 10.36 24.94
N LEU A 24 2.66 10.35 26.26
CA LEU A 24 2.37 9.19 27.10
C LEU A 24 0.86 8.93 27.17
N ASN A 25 0.05 9.99 27.31
CA ASN A 25 -1.41 9.88 27.28
C ASN A 25 -1.91 9.38 25.91
N GLN A 26 -1.38 9.90 24.80
CA GLN A 26 -1.73 9.43 23.46
C GLN A 26 -1.37 7.95 23.24
N CYS A 27 -0.23 7.51 23.76
CA CYS A 27 0.17 6.10 23.70
C CYS A 27 -0.82 5.22 24.48
N GLN A 28 -1.28 5.68 25.64
CA GLN A 28 -2.22 4.94 26.46
C GLN A 28 -3.62 4.87 25.84
N GLU A 29 -4.09 5.93 25.19
CA GLU A 29 -5.33 5.93 24.41
C GLU A 29 -5.26 4.92 23.25
N SER A 30 -4.16 4.89 22.51
CA SER A 30 -3.94 3.94 21.40
C SER A 30 -3.88 2.48 21.89
N VAL A 31 -3.29 2.23 23.07
CA VAL A 31 -3.29 0.90 23.70
C VAL A 31 -4.70 0.47 24.10
N ASN A 32 -5.50 1.38 24.68
CA ASN A 32 -6.88 1.07 25.05
C ASN A 32 -7.76 0.80 23.82
N GLU A 33 -7.57 1.55 22.74
CA GLU A 33 -8.29 1.36 21.47
C GLU A 33 -7.95 0.01 20.82
N THR A 34 -6.67 -0.36 20.79
CA THR A 34 -6.23 -1.68 20.29
C THR A 34 -6.75 -2.83 21.15
N MET A 35 -6.83 -2.66 22.48
CA MET A 35 -7.41 -3.66 23.37
C MET A 35 -8.93 -3.84 23.18
N ASN A 36 -9.65 -2.74 22.97
CA ASN A 36 -11.09 -2.80 22.64
C ASN A 36 -11.34 -3.45 21.28
N ASN A 37 -10.50 -3.18 20.28
CA ASN A 37 -10.61 -3.78 18.96
C ASN A 37 -10.34 -5.30 19.00
N MET A 38 -9.33 -5.75 19.75
CA MET A 38 -9.10 -7.19 19.97
C MET A 38 -10.28 -7.87 20.66
N ASN A 39 -10.86 -7.24 21.69
CA ASN A 39 -12.02 -7.80 22.39
C ASN A 39 -13.27 -7.89 21.50
N ASN A 40 -13.47 -6.91 20.61
CA ASN A 40 -14.59 -6.93 19.66
C ASN A 40 -14.38 -7.97 18.55
N SER A 41 -13.16 -8.12 18.04
CA SER A 41 -12.82 -9.14 17.03
C SER A 41 -13.03 -10.55 17.58
N ASN A 42 -12.54 -10.82 18.79
CA ASN A 42 -12.72 -12.12 19.44
C ASN A 42 -14.20 -12.45 19.70
N LYS A 43 -15.02 -11.45 20.07
CA LYS A 43 -16.47 -11.63 20.22
C LYS A 43 -17.17 -11.95 18.90
N GLN A 44 -16.74 -11.34 17.79
CA GLN A 44 -17.28 -11.65 16.47
C GLN A 44 -16.88 -13.06 16.01
N GLU A 45 -15.62 -13.45 16.20
CA GLU A 45 -15.14 -14.80 15.86
C GLU A 45 -15.85 -15.89 16.68
N LEU A 46 -16.06 -15.69 17.98
CA LEU A 46 -16.84 -16.60 18.82
C LEU A 46 -18.29 -16.73 18.36
N LYS A 47 -18.90 -15.64 17.88
CA LYS A 47 -20.28 -15.64 17.34
C LYS A 47 -20.35 -16.37 16.00
N ILE A 48 -19.34 -16.22 15.14
CA ILE A 48 -19.24 -16.96 13.87
C ILE A 48 -19.06 -18.46 14.14
N MET A 49 -18.20 -18.84 15.09
CA MET A 49 -18.02 -20.25 15.46
C MET A 49 -19.30 -20.87 16.00
N HIS A 50 -20.01 -20.19 16.91
CA HIS A 50 -21.28 -20.68 17.45
C HIS A 50 -22.37 -20.84 16.38
N ASN A 51 -22.50 -19.87 15.47
CA ASN A 51 -23.47 -19.96 14.37
C ASN A 51 -23.15 -21.13 13.41
N THR A 52 -21.86 -21.35 13.13
CA THR A 52 -21.42 -22.46 12.28
C THR A 52 -21.63 -23.81 12.98
N THR A 53 -21.60 -23.87 14.31
CA THR A 53 -21.90 -25.10 15.06
C THR A 53 -23.41 -25.36 15.17
N SER A 54 -24.24 -24.32 15.25
CA SER A 54 -25.71 -24.48 15.23
C SER A 54 -26.26 -24.90 13.87
N ASP A 55 -25.61 -24.51 12.77
CA ASP A 55 -25.98 -24.99 11.43
C ASP A 55 -25.56 -26.45 11.19
N VAL A 56 -24.54 -26.94 11.92
CA VAL A 56 -24.13 -28.35 11.90
C VAL A 56 -25.02 -29.22 12.81
N SER A 57 -25.56 -28.69 13.92
CA SER A 57 -26.42 -29.46 14.84
C SER A 57 -27.86 -29.66 14.32
N ASN A 58 -28.37 -28.77 13.47
CA ASN A 58 -29.68 -28.95 12.84
C ASN A 58 -29.72 -30.02 11.72
N VAL A 59 -28.55 -30.54 11.29
CA VAL A 59 -28.45 -31.61 10.28
C VAL A 59 -28.49 -33.02 10.91
N ALA A 60 -28.41 -33.13 12.25
CA ALA A 60 -28.35 -34.40 12.96
C ALA A 60 -29.64 -35.26 12.89
N ASN A 61 -30.73 -34.74 12.31
CA ASN A 61 -32.00 -35.46 12.14
C ASN A 61 -32.30 -35.90 10.70
N SER A 62 -31.29 -35.93 9.81
CA SER A 62 -31.43 -36.55 8.49
C SER A 62 -30.46 -37.71 8.37
N ASN A 63 -30.91 -38.80 7.73
CA ASN A 63 -30.12 -40.00 7.44
C ASN A 63 -28.67 -39.67 7.07
N PRO A 64 -27.68 -40.50 7.47
CA PRO A 64 -26.26 -40.21 7.23
C PRO A 64 -26.04 -39.78 5.77
N PRO A 65 -25.37 -38.62 5.52
CA PRO A 65 -25.21 -38.10 4.18
C PRO A 65 -24.59 -39.18 3.30
N SER A 66 -25.21 -39.45 2.16
CA SER A 66 -24.64 -40.37 1.17
C SER A 66 -23.20 -39.94 0.87
N ILE A 67 -22.27 -40.89 0.79
CA ILE A 67 -20.86 -40.66 0.43
C ILE A 67 -20.76 -39.81 -0.84
N TYR A 68 -21.75 -39.92 -1.73
CA TYR A 68 -21.89 -39.11 -2.92
C TYR A 68 -22.01 -37.60 -2.64
N ASN A 69 -22.79 -37.20 -1.64
CA ASN A 69 -22.94 -35.80 -1.24
C ASN A 69 -21.65 -35.24 -0.64
N MET A 70 -20.92 -36.07 0.13
CA MET A 70 -19.62 -35.69 0.68
C MET A 70 -18.59 -35.44 -0.42
N ILE A 71 -18.52 -36.32 -1.42
CA ILE A 71 -17.67 -36.14 -2.62
C ILE A 71 -18.08 -34.88 -3.39
N THR A 72 -19.39 -34.67 -3.60
CA THR A 72 -19.88 -33.52 -4.36
C THR A 72 -19.54 -32.19 -3.69
N ASN A 73 -19.65 -32.11 -2.36
CA ASN A 73 -19.29 -30.90 -1.61
C ASN A 73 -17.78 -30.66 -1.63
N THR A 74 -16.97 -31.69 -1.43
CA THR A 74 -15.49 -31.55 -1.50
C THR A 74 -15.00 -31.11 -2.88
N LEU A 75 -15.70 -31.49 -3.95
CA LEU A 75 -15.36 -31.04 -5.31
C LEU A 75 -15.70 -29.57 -5.57
N LYS A 76 -16.73 -29.01 -4.92
CA LYS A 76 -17.12 -27.59 -5.10
C LYS A 76 -16.04 -26.64 -4.59
N ASP A 77 -15.38 -27.03 -3.50
CA ASP A 77 -14.38 -26.20 -2.82
C ASP A 77 -12.95 -26.48 -3.31
N MET A 78 -12.79 -27.28 -4.37
CA MET A 78 -11.47 -27.75 -4.84
C MET A 78 -10.82 -26.77 -5.83
N PRO A 79 -9.51 -26.46 -5.68
CA PRO A 79 -8.79 -25.64 -6.65
C PRO A 79 -8.64 -26.36 -8.01
N GLU A 80 -8.61 -25.59 -9.10
CA GLU A 80 -8.71 -26.09 -10.48
C GLU A 80 -7.65 -27.15 -10.85
N ASN A 81 -6.42 -26.99 -10.36
CA ASN A 81 -5.35 -27.95 -10.61
C ASN A 81 -5.64 -29.33 -10.00
N ASP A 82 -6.21 -29.37 -8.80
CA ASP A 82 -6.56 -30.61 -8.10
C ASP A 82 -7.84 -31.21 -8.69
N LEU A 83 -8.78 -30.36 -9.12
CA LEU A 83 -10.00 -30.76 -9.81
C LEU A 83 -9.69 -31.54 -11.10
N LYS A 84 -8.64 -31.13 -11.85
CA LYS A 84 -8.21 -31.82 -13.06
C LYS A 84 -7.72 -33.25 -12.77
N LEU A 85 -6.98 -33.44 -11.67
CA LEU A 85 -6.49 -34.76 -11.25
C LEU A 85 -7.64 -35.67 -10.83
N VAL A 86 -8.57 -35.14 -10.03
CA VAL A 86 -9.71 -35.90 -9.52
C VAL A 86 -10.71 -36.21 -10.63
N SER A 87 -10.87 -35.32 -11.62
CA SER A 87 -11.78 -35.50 -12.76
C SER A 87 -11.46 -36.78 -13.56
N HIS A 88 -10.19 -37.01 -13.89
CA HIS A 88 -9.78 -38.21 -14.62
C HIS A 88 -10.11 -39.49 -13.85
N PHE A 89 -9.82 -39.51 -12.55
CA PHE A 89 -10.13 -40.65 -11.69
C PHE A 89 -11.64 -40.90 -11.58
N LEU A 90 -12.44 -39.85 -11.36
CA LEU A 90 -13.90 -39.94 -11.26
C LEU A 90 -14.53 -40.41 -12.58
N HIS A 91 -13.97 -40.02 -13.72
CA HIS A 91 -14.43 -40.47 -15.01
C HIS A 91 -14.26 -41.99 -15.18
N THR A 92 -13.13 -42.53 -14.72
CA THR A 92 -12.81 -43.97 -14.82
C THR A 92 -13.70 -44.87 -13.95
N ILE A 93 -14.18 -44.36 -12.81
CA ILE A 93 -14.98 -45.15 -11.85
C ILE A 93 -16.50 -44.97 -12.02
N LYS A 94 -16.95 -44.26 -13.05
CA LYS A 94 -18.37 -44.03 -13.34
C LYS A 94 -18.90 -45.08 -14.33
N TYR A 95 -20.19 -45.39 -14.23
CA TYR A 95 -20.87 -46.14 -15.29
C TYR A 95 -20.90 -45.29 -16.57
N SER A 96 -20.33 -45.83 -17.65
CA SER A 96 -20.31 -45.19 -18.97
C SER A 96 -21.66 -45.29 -19.69
N TYR A 97 -22.46 -46.32 -19.39
CA TYR A 97 -23.73 -46.61 -20.05
C TYR A 97 -24.78 -47.18 -19.09
N GLY A 98 -26.04 -47.21 -19.52
CA GLY A 98 -27.16 -47.83 -18.80
C GLY A 98 -27.88 -46.92 -17.81
N LYS A 99 -28.83 -47.49 -17.04
CA LYS A 99 -29.69 -46.75 -16.09
C LYS A 99 -28.92 -46.03 -14.97
N ASN A 100 -27.68 -46.43 -14.72
CA ASN A 100 -26.81 -45.86 -13.69
C ASN A 100 -25.71 -44.97 -14.27
N LYS A 101 -25.81 -44.55 -15.55
CA LYS A 101 -24.82 -43.67 -16.19
C LYS A 101 -24.47 -42.48 -15.28
N ASP A 102 -23.18 -42.13 -15.26
CA ASP A 102 -22.60 -41.05 -14.46
C ASP A 102 -22.56 -41.27 -12.93
N ARG A 103 -23.11 -42.38 -12.42
CA ARG A 103 -22.95 -42.79 -11.02
C ARG A 103 -21.64 -43.54 -10.82
N ILE A 104 -21.02 -43.36 -9.65
CA ILE A 104 -19.83 -44.13 -9.26
C ILE A 104 -20.23 -45.61 -9.07
N ILE A 105 -19.44 -46.49 -9.67
CA ILE A 105 -19.63 -47.94 -9.69
C ILE A 105 -19.47 -48.46 -8.26
N SER A 106 -20.56 -48.87 -7.62
CA SER A 106 -20.60 -49.48 -6.27
C SER A 106 -20.29 -48.57 -5.06
N PRO A 107 -20.87 -48.87 -3.87
CA PRO A 107 -20.55 -48.20 -2.61
C PRO A 107 -19.07 -48.32 -2.19
N TYR A 108 -18.40 -49.42 -2.52
CA TYR A 108 -16.99 -49.63 -2.18
C TYR A 108 -16.09 -48.63 -2.91
N LEU A 109 -16.29 -48.42 -4.21
CA LEU A 109 -15.52 -47.44 -4.97
C LEU A 109 -15.88 -46.00 -4.58
N GLN A 110 -17.12 -45.72 -4.15
CA GLN A 110 -17.46 -44.41 -3.57
C GLN A 110 -16.62 -44.13 -2.32
N LYS A 111 -16.54 -45.09 -1.39
CA LYS A 111 -15.71 -44.96 -0.17
C LYS A 111 -14.23 -44.80 -0.51
N LYS A 112 -13.73 -45.57 -1.48
CA LYS A 112 -12.33 -45.51 -1.93
C LYS A 112 -12.02 -44.19 -2.63
N ALA A 113 -12.95 -43.66 -3.43
CA ALA A 113 -12.84 -42.38 -4.08
C ALA A 113 -12.81 -41.23 -3.08
N PHE A 114 -13.69 -41.25 -2.08
CA PHE A 114 -13.68 -40.29 -1.00
C PHE A 114 -12.35 -40.30 -0.25
N ASN A 115 -11.86 -41.47 0.17
CA ASN A 115 -10.57 -41.59 0.85
C ASN A 115 -9.41 -41.10 -0.04
N TYR A 116 -9.44 -41.41 -1.34
CA TYR A 116 -8.44 -40.93 -2.28
C TYR A 116 -8.44 -39.41 -2.36
N ILE A 117 -9.60 -38.78 -2.54
CA ILE A 117 -9.74 -37.32 -2.61
C ILE A 117 -9.25 -36.68 -1.31
N SER A 118 -9.72 -37.17 -0.16
CA SER A 118 -9.32 -36.67 1.16
C SER A 118 -7.81 -36.78 1.41
N ASN A 119 -7.18 -37.87 0.95
CA ASN A 119 -5.75 -38.11 1.15
C ASN A 119 -4.86 -37.48 0.08
N SER A 120 -5.31 -37.38 -1.18
CA SER A 120 -4.54 -36.77 -2.27
C SER A 120 -4.38 -35.26 -2.06
N LEU A 121 -5.34 -34.64 -1.38
CA LEU A 121 -5.31 -33.24 -0.94
C LEU A 121 -4.34 -33.00 0.22
N TYR A 122 -3.94 -34.06 0.94
CA TYR A 122 -2.99 -33.99 2.04
C TYR A 122 -1.75 -34.84 1.69
N LYS A 123 -0.88 -34.31 0.83
CA LYS A 123 0.55 -34.68 0.88
C LYS A 123 1.22 -33.78 1.91
N PRO A 124 1.32 -34.17 3.19
CA PRO A 124 1.85 -33.32 4.27
C PRO A 124 3.28 -32.81 4.01
N GLY A 125 4.05 -33.47 3.13
CA GLY A 125 5.42 -33.06 2.80
C GLY A 125 5.55 -31.90 1.81
N ASN A 126 4.74 -31.87 0.74
CA ASN A 126 5.02 -30.99 -0.40
C ASN A 126 4.55 -29.55 -0.19
N SER A 127 3.44 -29.34 0.52
CA SER A 127 2.88 -28.00 0.71
C SER A 127 3.75 -27.16 1.65
N HIS A 128 4.18 -27.73 2.79
CA HIS A 128 4.98 -27.01 3.77
C HIS A 128 6.37 -26.64 3.22
N GLU A 129 7.06 -27.55 2.53
CA GLU A 129 8.35 -27.25 1.90
C GLU A 129 8.23 -26.21 0.79
N LEU A 130 7.19 -26.30 -0.04
CA LEU A 130 6.92 -25.31 -1.09
C LEU A 130 6.67 -23.93 -0.49
N LEU A 131 5.80 -23.82 0.53
CA LEU A 131 5.54 -22.57 1.24
C LEU A 131 6.80 -22.02 1.90
N ASN A 132 7.62 -22.88 2.51
CA ASN A 132 8.86 -22.45 3.16
C ASN A 132 9.87 -21.93 2.14
N ASN A 133 9.98 -22.59 0.99
CA ASN A 133 10.82 -22.15 -0.12
C ASN A 133 10.35 -20.81 -0.70
N GLN A 134 9.04 -20.65 -0.92
CA GLN A 134 8.45 -19.37 -1.35
C GLN A 134 8.72 -18.26 -0.32
N ASN A 135 8.52 -18.53 0.97
CA ASN A 135 8.82 -17.58 2.04
C ASN A 135 10.31 -17.21 2.08
N LYS A 136 11.21 -18.18 1.86
CA LYS A 136 12.66 -17.92 1.79
C LYS A 136 13.02 -17.06 0.59
N GLN A 137 12.39 -17.28 -0.56
CA GLN A 137 12.58 -16.44 -1.75
C GLN A 137 12.06 -15.01 -1.52
N LEU A 138 10.85 -14.86 -0.97
CA LEU A 138 10.26 -13.56 -0.64
C LEU A 138 11.14 -12.78 0.35
N LYS A 139 11.61 -13.42 1.42
CA LYS A 139 12.55 -12.80 2.38
C LYS A 139 13.83 -12.31 1.71
N LYS A 140 14.38 -13.06 0.74
CA LYS A 140 15.56 -12.63 -0.04
C LYS A 140 15.25 -11.41 -0.90
N SER A 141 14.12 -11.39 -1.59
CA SER A 141 13.69 -10.27 -2.44
C SER A 141 13.47 -9.00 -1.62
N ILE A 142 12.80 -9.10 -0.47
CA ILE A 142 12.61 -7.97 0.46
C ILE A 142 13.95 -7.39 0.89
N LYS A 143 14.91 -8.23 1.30
CA LYS A 143 16.26 -7.76 1.68
C LYS A 143 16.98 -7.03 0.54
N LYS A 144 16.83 -7.50 -0.71
CA LYS A 144 17.43 -6.83 -1.88
C LYS A 144 16.80 -5.46 -2.13
N LEU A 145 15.46 -5.38 -2.08
CA LEU A 145 14.74 -4.13 -2.24
C LEU A 145 15.09 -3.12 -1.14
N GLN A 146 15.20 -3.56 0.11
CA GLN A 146 15.61 -2.73 1.24
C GLN A 146 16.99 -2.09 0.98
N LYS A 147 17.98 -2.90 0.60
CA LYS A 147 19.34 -2.41 0.28
C LYS A 147 19.34 -1.41 -0.87
N SER A 148 18.54 -1.66 -1.91
CA SER A 148 18.43 -0.73 -3.04
C SER A 148 17.82 0.61 -2.62
N LYS A 149 16.75 0.58 -1.83
CA LYS A 149 16.13 1.77 -1.24
C LYS A 149 17.12 2.57 -0.40
N ASP A 150 17.88 1.91 0.46
CA ASP A 150 18.85 2.57 1.35
C ASP A 150 19.97 3.23 0.53
N CYS A 151 20.47 2.54 -0.51
CA CYS A 151 21.45 3.09 -1.45
C CYS A 151 20.91 4.34 -2.16
N MET A 152 19.70 4.28 -2.72
CA MET A 152 19.08 5.44 -3.36
C MET A 152 18.86 6.59 -2.39
N THR A 153 18.42 6.30 -1.17
CA THR A 153 18.24 7.30 -0.11
C THR A 153 19.57 7.98 0.22
N HIS A 154 20.68 7.24 0.29
CA HIS A 154 22.01 7.81 0.47
C HIS A 154 22.43 8.70 -0.69
N LYS A 155 22.19 8.29 -1.94
CA LYS A 155 22.48 9.12 -3.12
C LYS A 155 21.69 10.44 -3.10
N VAL A 156 20.39 10.38 -2.82
CA VAL A 156 19.53 11.57 -2.70
C VAL A 156 20.05 12.50 -1.60
N ARG A 157 20.37 11.96 -0.43
CA ARG A 157 20.94 12.76 0.67
C ARG A 157 22.30 13.36 0.30
N ALA A 158 23.15 12.63 -0.40
CA ALA A 158 24.45 13.14 -0.85
C ALA A 158 24.26 14.30 -1.84
N VAL A 159 23.35 14.18 -2.80
CA VAL A 159 23.02 15.27 -3.74
C VAL A 159 22.41 16.47 -3.02
N ALA A 160 21.47 16.23 -2.09
CA ALA A 160 20.86 17.30 -1.30
C ALA A 160 21.88 18.05 -0.44
N LYS A 161 22.84 17.33 0.18
CA LYS A 161 23.95 17.93 0.95
C LYS A 161 24.98 18.63 0.07
N ARG A 162 25.19 18.15 -1.16
CA ARG A 162 26.11 18.74 -2.15
C ARG A 162 25.53 19.91 -2.92
N ARG A 163 24.29 20.34 -2.63
CA ARG A 163 23.87 21.69 -3.02
C ARG A 163 24.76 22.65 -2.25
N SER A 164 25.89 23.03 -2.85
CA SER A 164 26.63 24.22 -2.48
C SER A 164 25.62 25.35 -2.45
N GLU A 165 25.69 26.20 -1.43
CA GLU A 165 25.00 27.49 -1.45
C GLU A 165 25.30 28.12 -2.81
N LEU A 166 24.28 28.18 -3.67
CA LEU A 166 24.37 28.84 -4.96
C LEU A 166 24.79 30.26 -4.65
N LYS A 167 26.05 30.60 -4.97
CA LYS A 167 26.52 31.96 -4.76
C LYS A 167 25.66 32.85 -5.64
N ASP A 168 25.32 34.03 -5.15
CA ASP A 168 24.47 34.98 -5.88
C ASP A 168 24.97 35.24 -7.31
N ASN A 169 26.28 35.18 -7.52
CA ASN A 169 26.91 35.33 -8.84
C ASN A 169 26.60 34.17 -9.80
N ASP A 170 26.55 32.94 -9.30
CA ASP A 170 26.22 31.76 -10.10
C ASP A 170 24.74 31.80 -10.49
N LEU A 171 23.88 32.17 -9.53
CA LEU A 171 22.44 32.33 -9.75
C LEU A 171 22.14 33.46 -10.75
N ARG A 172 22.79 34.61 -10.60
CA ARG A 172 22.72 35.73 -11.57
C ARG A 172 23.17 35.31 -12.97
N THR A 173 24.20 34.48 -13.07
CA THR A 173 24.71 34.00 -14.37
C THR A 173 23.72 33.04 -15.04
N ILE A 174 23.13 32.12 -14.28
CA ILE A 174 22.09 31.21 -14.77
C ILE A 174 20.87 32.01 -15.26
N ILE A 175 20.39 32.97 -14.48
CA ILE A 175 19.24 33.82 -14.85
C ILE A 175 19.56 34.63 -16.13
N ARG A 176 20.74 35.26 -16.21
CA ARG A 176 21.14 36.01 -17.42
C ARG A 176 21.22 35.11 -18.65
N ASN A 177 21.70 33.87 -18.50
CA ASN A 177 21.77 32.92 -19.62
C ASN A 177 20.37 32.49 -20.07
N LEU A 178 19.45 32.21 -19.13
CA LEU A 178 18.04 31.93 -19.45
C LEU A 178 17.39 33.11 -20.17
N ILE A 179 17.59 34.33 -19.70
CA ILE A 179 17.05 35.54 -20.35
C ILE A 179 17.66 35.71 -21.75
N LYS A 180 18.98 35.52 -21.91
CA LYS A 180 19.66 35.62 -23.22
C LYS A 180 19.20 34.54 -24.20
N GLN A 181 18.91 33.32 -23.74
CA GLN A 181 18.38 32.25 -24.59
C GLN A 181 16.95 32.55 -25.07
N ASN A 182 16.16 33.27 -24.27
CA ASN A 182 14.80 33.68 -24.61
C ASN A 182 14.71 35.05 -25.32
N LYS A 183 15.83 35.74 -25.59
CA LYS A 183 15.84 37.09 -26.19
C LYS A 183 15.28 37.19 -27.61
N LYS A 184 15.05 36.07 -28.31
CA LYS A 184 14.60 36.11 -29.71
C LYS A 184 13.08 36.05 -29.88
N GLU A 185 12.35 35.61 -28.87
CA GLU A 185 10.89 35.58 -28.90
C GLU A 185 10.37 35.95 -27.52
N TYR A 186 9.68 37.09 -27.43
CA TYR A 186 8.88 37.47 -26.27
C TYR A 186 7.65 36.54 -26.19
N ASN A 187 7.90 35.25 -25.94
CA ASN A 187 6.87 34.26 -25.71
C ASN A 187 6.11 34.63 -24.42
N THR A 188 4.80 34.40 -24.42
CA THR A 188 3.90 34.45 -23.25
C THR A 188 4.53 33.84 -21.99
N ASP A 189 5.33 32.78 -22.15
CA ASP A 189 6.04 32.13 -21.04
C ASP A 189 7.13 33.01 -20.41
N PHE A 190 7.82 33.84 -21.20
CA PHE A 190 8.80 34.81 -20.69
C PHE A 190 8.11 35.92 -19.89
N VAL A 191 6.98 36.43 -20.38
CA VAL A 191 6.17 37.43 -19.65
C VAL A 191 5.67 36.84 -18.33
N LYS A 192 5.15 35.61 -18.36
CA LYS A 192 4.68 34.88 -17.17
C LYS A 192 5.80 34.63 -16.16
N LEU A 193 6.98 34.24 -16.62
CA LEU A 193 8.17 34.06 -15.77
C LEU A 193 8.59 35.39 -15.11
N THR A 194 8.57 36.49 -15.86
CA THR A 194 8.94 37.82 -15.36
C THR A 194 7.97 38.28 -14.27
N ILE A 195 6.66 38.04 -14.47
CA ILE A 195 5.61 38.29 -13.47
C ILE A 195 5.86 37.46 -12.20
N GLN A 196 6.11 36.16 -12.34
CA GLN A 196 6.35 35.28 -11.20
C GLN A 196 7.62 35.64 -10.43
N VAL A 197 8.71 36.01 -11.11
CA VAL A 197 9.96 36.45 -10.48
C VAL A 197 9.78 37.79 -9.76
N SER A 198 9.01 38.71 -10.33
CA SER A 198 8.65 39.98 -9.68
C SER A 198 7.82 39.76 -8.41
N GLN A 199 6.98 38.72 -8.38
CA GLN A 199 6.17 38.34 -7.21
C GLN A 199 6.95 37.61 -6.11
N ILE A 200 8.13 37.07 -6.39
CA ILE A 200 8.96 36.39 -5.40
C ILE A 200 9.74 37.45 -4.60
N GLY A 201 9.19 37.83 -3.46
CA GLY A 201 9.96 38.47 -2.40
C GLY A 201 9.29 39.63 -1.69
N GLN A 202 8.74 40.64 -2.39
CA GLN A 202 8.41 41.89 -1.68
C GLN A 202 7.38 42.87 -2.25
N ILE A 203 6.77 42.70 -3.43
CA ILE A 203 6.16 43.87 -4.05
C ILE A 203 4.65 43.96 -3.79
N SER A 204 4.21 45.08 -3.19
CA SER A 204 2.79 45.37 -2.98
C SER A 204 2.02 45.26 -4.30
N PHE A 205 0.76 44.84 -4.25
CA PHE A 205 -0.08 44.63 -5.43
C PHE A 205 -0.07 45.86 -6.37
N ASN A 206 0.04 47.07 -5.81
CA ASN A 206 0.14 48.33 -6.56
C ASN A 206 1.39 48.41 -7.42
N THR A 207 2.56 48.05 -6.90
CA THR A 207 3.81 48.14 -7.67
C THR A 207 3.87 47.06 -8.76
N ALA A 208 3.28 45.89 -8.51
CA ALA A 208 3.10 44.87 -9.54
C ALA A 208 2.14 45.37 -10.63
N ALA A 209 1.04 46.03 -10.26
CA ALA A 209 0.10 46.63 -11.20
C ALA A 209 0.75 47.78 -12.00
N GLU A 210 1.57 48.62 -11.39
CA GLU A 210 2.30 49.68 -12.09
C GLU A 210 3.35 49.14 -13.04
N SER A 211 4.09 48.09 -12.64
CA SER A 211 5.06 47.41 -13.51
C SER A 211 4.36 46.74 -14.71
N ILE A 212 3.22 46.09 -14.48
CA ILE A 212 2.38 45.54 -15.55
C ILE A 212 1.87 46.65 -16.47
N LYS A 213 1.43 47.79 -15.92
CA LYS A 213 0.97 48.96 -16.67
C LYS A 213 2.10 49.56 -17.51
N THR A 214 3.33 49.65 -16.99
CA THR A 214 4.49 50.17 -17.75
C THR A 214 4.84 49.25 -18.91
N VAL A 215 4.88 47.94 -18.66
CA VAL A 215 5.15 46.94 -19.71
C VAL A 215 4.03 46.96 -20.77
N PHE A 216 2.78 47.04 -20.34
CA PHE A 216 1.64 47.12 -21.25
C PHE A 216 1.66 48.39 -22.12
N ASN A 217 1.93 49.55 -21.52
CA ASN A 217 2.06 50.82 -22.25
C ASN A 217 3.23 50.80 -23.24
N PHE A 218 4.37 50.23 -22.84
CA PHE A 218 5.52 50.05 -23.73
C PHE A 218 5.18 49.16 -24.94
N LEU A 219 4.47 48.04 -24.72
CA LEU A 219 4.08 47.11 -25.79
C LEU A 219 2.99 47.67 -26.71
N THR A 220 2.14 48.57 -26.21
CA THR A 220 1.01 49.15 -26.96
C THR A 220 1.33 50.54 -27.55
N GLY A 221 2.51 51.10 -27.25
CA GLY A 221 2.93 52.42 -27.72
C GLY A 221 2.23 53.60 -27.03
N ASN A 222 1.47 53.34 -25.96
CA ASN A 222 0.72 54.35 -25.22
C ASN A 222 1.60 55.00 -24.13
N ASN A 223 2.61 55.76 -24.53
CA ASN A 223 3.42 56.53 -23.58
C ASN A 223 2.67 57.83 -23.23
N THR A 224 2.16 57.94 -22.01
CA THR A 224 1.42 59.10 -21.50
C THR A 224 2.32 60.26 -21.03
N GLU A 225 3.53 60.38 -21.57
CA GLU A 225 4.41 61.51 -21.27
C GLU A 225 4.62 62.33 -22.55
N SER A 226 3.85 63.41 -22.65
CA SER A 226 4.06 64.59 -23.49
C SER A 226 3.70 65.81 -22.65
#